data_AF-A0A833JLU6-F1
#
_entry.id   AF-A0A833JLU6-F1
#
_cell.length_a   1.000
_cell.length_b   1.000
_cell.length_c   1.000
_cell.angle_alpha   90.00
_cell.angle_beta   90.00
_cell.angle_gamma   90.00
#
_symmetry.space_group_name_H-M   'P 1'
#
loop_
_entity.id
_entity.type
_entity.pdbx_description
1 polymer ?
#
loop_
_entity_poly.entity_id
_entity_poly.type
_entity_poly.pdbx_seq_one_letter_code
_entity_poly.pdbx_strand_id
1 'polypeptide(L)'
;MSIVLDGTVGIQRDQSGQVANVIWFLYGLPADCGEPKNVVFLNESFGVNSPQMISFDLGGEEYVVYADWDSSEEPSQASELKSFYRKYGYILISCLREEVKIKQDLVRREWITPVKYYEDYVTMVNDMAKVG
;
A
#
# COMPACT_ATOMS: atom_id res chain seq x y z
N MET A 1 -1.01 -17.75 0.33
CA MET A 1 -0.24 -17.50 -0.91
C MET A 1 -0.65 -16.13 -1.36
N SER A 2 0.31 -15.22 -1.52
CA SER A 2 0.04 -13.81 -1.78
C SER A 2 0.39 -13.47 -3.22
N ILE A 3 -0.40 -12.60 -3.85
CA ILE A 3 -0.18 -12.12 -5.22
C ILE A 3 0.64 -10.84 -5.14
N VAL A 4 1.83 -10.86 -5.73
CA VAL A 4 2.66 -9.66 -5.85
C VAL A 4 2.17 -8.84 -7.03
N LEU A 5 1.90 -7.56 -6.78
CA LEU A 5 1.48 -6.61 -7.80
C LEU A 5 2.54 -5.54 -8.02
N ASP A 6 2.60 -5.09 -9.27
CA ASP A 6 3.32 -3.89 -9.63
C ASP A 6 2.48 -2.66 -9.28
N GLY A 7 3.16 -1.62 -8.80
CA GLY A 7 2.53 -0.37 -8.45
C GLY A 7 3.51 0.78 -8.41
N THR A 8 2.99 1.99 -8.27
CA THR A 8 3.76 3.21 -8.09
C THR A 8 3.27 3.93 -6.85
N VAL A 9 4.19 4.43 -6.04
CA VAL A 9 3.85 5.24 -4.88
C VAL A 9 4.02 6.72 -5.22
N GLY A 10 2.91 7.47 -5.15
CA GLY A 10 2.90 8.91 -5.32
C GLY A 10 2.87 9.63 -3.98
N ILE A 11 3.83 10.53 -3.73
CA ILE A 11 3.84 11.39 -2.55
C ILE A 11 3.37 12.79 -2.97
N GLN A 12 2.22 13.21 -2.45
CA GLN A 12 1.71 14.57 -2.66
C GLN A 12 2.12 15.46 -1.49
N ARG A 13 2.66 16.63 -1.79
CA ARG A 13 3.10 17.62 -0.80
C ARG A 13 2.22 18.85 -0.81
N ASP A 14 2.05 19.46 0.36
CA ASP A 14 1.39 20.76 0.48
C ASP A 14 2.33 21.92 0.11
N GLN A 15 1.82 23.15 0.22
CA GLN A 15 2.58 24.37 -0.07
C GLN A 15 3.79 24.58 0.86
N SER A 16 3.85 23.88 2.00
CA SER A 16 4.97 23.91 2.95
C SER A 16 5.99 22.78 2.72
N GLY A 17 5.76 21.93 1.71
CA GLY A 17 6.62 20.79 1.40
C GLY A 17 6.38 19.56 2.28
N GLN A 18 5.38 19.58 3.17
CA GLN A 18 5.04 18.45 4.02
C GLN A 18 4.21 17.43 3.24
N VAL A 19 4.35 16.14 3.58
CA VAL A 19 3.52 15.09 2.97
C VAL A 19 2.06 15.30 3.36
N ALA A 20 1.24 15.62 2.36
CA ALA A 20 -0.20 15.80 2.49
C ALA A 20 -0.95 14.50 2.20
N ASN A 21 -0.44 13.68 1.27
CA ASN A 21 -1.07 12.42 0.89
C ASN A 21 -0.05 11.42 0.31
N VAL A 22 -0.34 10.13 0.46
CA VAL A 22 0.42 9.03 -0.14
C VAL A 22 -0.55 8.13 -0.91
N ILE A 23 -0.28 7.94 -2.20
CA ILE A 23 -1.13 7.21 -3.13
C ILE A 23 -0.40 5.96 -3.61
N TRP A 24 -0.96 4.79 -3.36
CA TRP A 24 -0.48 3.54 -3.96
C TRP A 24 -1.30 3.27 -5.22
N PHE A 25 -0.69 3.54 -6.37
CA PHE A 25 -1.31 3.31 -7.67
C PHE A 25 -0.98 1.92 -8.19
N LEU A 26 -1.98 1.06 -8.30
CA LEU A 26 -1.83 -0.38 -8.57
C LEU A 26 -2.29 -0.73 -9.98
N TYR A 27 -1.54 -1.62 -10.61
CA TYR A 27 -1.86 -2.18 -11.92
C TYR A 27 -2.39 -3.62 -11.76
N GLY A 28 -3.44 -3.97 -12.50
CA GLY A 28 -3.88 -5.37 -12.60
C GLY A 28 -4.79 -5.90 -11.48
N LEU A 29 -5.48 -5.04 -10.73
CA LEU A 29 -6.48 -5.51 -9.76
C LEU A 29 -7.70 -6.16 -10.47
N PRO A 30 -8.27 -7.25 -9.92
CA PRO A 30 -9.47 -7.87 -10.49
C PRO A 30 -10.67 -6.92 -10.46
N ALA A 31 -11.49 -6.95 -11.52
CA ALA A 31 -12.61 -6.03 -11.69
C ALA A 31 -13.71 -6.16 -10.62
N ASP A 32 -14.00 -7.38 -10.17
CA ASP A 32 -15.23 -7.72 -9.43
C ASP A 32 -15.03 -7.92 -7.91
N CYS A 33 -13.85 -7.63 -7.37
CA CYS A 33 -13.46 -8.10 -6.04
C CYS A 33 -13.73 -7.12 -4.88
N GLY A 34 -14.47 -6.03 -5.11
CA GLY A 34 -14.87 -5.08 -4.05
C GLY A 34 -13.78 -4.09 -3.62
N GLU A 35 -13.77 -3.73 -2.34
CA GLU A 35 -12.82 -2.81 -1.69
C GLU A 35 -11.70 -3.56 -0.94
N PRO A 36 -10.46 -3.00 -0.88
CA PRO A 36 -9.37 -3.56 -0.08
C PRO A 36 -9.68 -3.59 1.41
N LYS A 37 -9.32 -4.69 2.09
CA LYS A 37 -9.51 -4.89 3.53
C LYS A 37 -8.21 -5.29 4.21
N ASN A 38 -8.20 -5.19 5.55
CA ASN A 38 -7.09 -5.60 6.39
C ASN A 38 -5.75 -5.02 5.96
N VAL A 39 -5.75 -3.75 5.52
CA VAL A 39 -4.55 -3.17 4.91
C VAL A 39 -3.45 -3.01 5.95
N VAL A 40 -2.26 -3.48 5.58
CA VAL A 40 -1.04 -3.41 6.37
C VAL A 40 -0.01 -2.60 5.60
N PHE A 41 0.72 -1.74 6.30
CA PHE A 41 1.95 -1.13 5.84
C PHE A 41 3.11 -1.67 6.67
N LEU A 42 4.16 -2.11 5.98
CA LEU A 42 5.41 -2.55 6.57
C LEU A 42 6.52 -1.59 6.14
N ASN A 43 7.20 -1.02 7.14
CA ASN A 43 8.36 -0.18 6.88
C ASN A 43 9.55 -1.01 6.37
N GLU A 44 9.71 -2.23 6.88
CA GLU A 44 10.74 -3.16 6.45
C GLU A 44 10.12 -4.53 6.14
N SER A 45 10.01 -4.87 4.85
CA SER A 45 9.39 -6.11 4.36
C SER A 45 10.23 -7.38 4.61
N PHE A 46 11.55 -7.29 4.44
CA PHE A 46 12.49 -8.43 4.52
C PHE A 46 13.67 -8.20 5.46
N GLY A 47 13.62 -7.14 6.28
CA GLY A 47 14.66 -6.75 7.22
C GLY A 47 15.23 -5.35 6.95
N VAL A 48 16.32 -5.01 7.62
CA VAL A 48 16.87 -3.65 7.62
C VAL A 48 17.15 -3.16 6.19
N ASN A 49 16.63 -1.98 5.87
CA ASN A 49 16.68 -1.34 4.55
C ASN A 49 15.99 -2.11 3.39
N SER A 50 15.15 -3.10 3.67
CA SER A 50 14.31 -3.72 2.65
C SER A 50 13.23 -2.74 2.14
N PRO A 51 12.70 -2.94 0.93
CA PRO A 51 11.63 -2.10 0.41
C PRO A 51 10.43 -2.02 1.36
N GLN A 52 9.82 -0.84 1.43
CA GLN A 52 8.54 -0.67 2.11
C GLN A 52 7.46 -1.42 1.33
N MET A 53 6.46 -1.96 2.03
CA MET A 53 5.37 -2.68 1.36
C MET A 53 4.02 -2.37 1.96
N ILE A 54 2.99 -2.58 1.14
CA ILE A 54 1.61 -2.72 1.61
C ILE A 54 1.11 -4.13 1.32
N SER A 55 0.29 -4.66 2.22
CA SER A 55 -0.53 -5.85 1.93
C SER A 55 -1.99 -5.58 2.23
N PHE A 56 -2.89 -6.25 1.52
CA PHE A 56 -4.33 -6.13 1.72
C PHE A 56 -5.08 -7.33 1.14
N ASP A 57 -6.26 -7.58 1.68
CA ASP A 57 -7.18 -8.59 1.18
C ASP A 57 -8.13 -7.97 0.16
N LEU A 58 -8.29 -8.63 -0.99
CA LEU A 58 -9.26 -8.26 -2.01
C LEU A 58 -9.78 -9.54 -2.69
N GLY A 59 -11.10 -9.72 -2.79
CA GLY A 59 -11.65 -10.89 -3.50
C GLY A 59 -11.32 -12.26 -2.90
N GLY A 60 -10.90 -12.33 -1.63
CA GLY A 60 -10.47 -13.58 -0.99
C GLY A 60 -8.99 -13.93 -1.19
N GLU A 61 -8.23 -13.06 -1.84
CA GLU A 61 -6.78 -13.19 -2.03
C GLU A 61 -6.06 -12.06 -1.31
N GLU A 62 -4.84 -12.37 -0.83
CA GLU A 62 -3.93 -11.39 -0.27
C GLU A 62 -3.04 -10.84 -1.40
N TYR A 63 -3.00 -9.52 -1.51
CA TYR A 63 -2.15 -8.81 -2.45
C TYR A 63 -1.04 -8.09 -1.70
N VAL A 64 0.15 -8.05 -2.32
CA VAL A 64 1.33 -7.37 -1.79
C VAL A 64 1.90 -6.45 -2.86
N VAL A 65 2.28 -5.24 -2.47
CA VAL A 65 2.90 -4.24 -3.34
C VAL A 65 4.12 -3.69 -2.63
N TYR A 66 5.25 -3.65 -3.34
CA TYR A 66 6.50 -3.06 -2.84
C TYR A 66 6.66 -1.65 -3.40
N ALA A 67 7.24 -0.76 -2.60
CA ALA A 67 7.71 0.52 -3.11
C ALA A 67 8.90 0.29 -4.04
N ASP A 68 8.89 0.93 -5.20
CA ASP A 68 9.91 0.81 -6.25
C ASP A 68 11.21 1.59 -5.96
N TRP A 69 11.44 1.94 -4.69
CA TRP A 69 12.71 2.50 -4.24
C TRP A 69 13.40 1.56 -3.29
N ASP A 70 14.72 1.48 -3.41
CA ASP A 70 15.53 0.87 -2.38
C ASP A 70 15.55 1.82 -1.18
N SER A 71 14.97 1.40 -0.05
CA SER A 71 14.93 2.22 1.16
C SER A 71 16.33 2.56 1.70
N SER A 72 17.38 1.83 1.26
CA SER A 72 18.78 2.17 1.51
C SER A 72 19.29 3.31 0.63
N GLU A 73 18.82 3.44 -0.61
CA GLU A 73 19.23 4.47 -1.56
C GLU A 73 18.40 5.76 -1.40
N GLU A 74 17.16 5.64 -0.92
CA GLU A 74 16.21 6.74 -0.74
C GLU A 74 15.66 6.85 0.71
N PRO A 75 16.52 7.07 1.72
CA PRO A 75 16.11 7.05 3.14
C PRO A 75 15.13 8.17 3.51
N SER A 76 15.14 9.30 2.77
CA SER A 76 14.21 10.40 3.00
C SER A 76 12.77 10.01 2.70
N GLN A 77 12.53 9.37 1.55
CA GLN A 77 11.21 8.91 1.11
C GLN A 77 10.66 7.89 2.11
N ALA A 78 11.50 6.93 2.51
CA ALA A 78 11.10 5.91 3.47
C ALA A 78 10.70 6.51 4.84
N SER A 79 11.51 7.43 5.36
CA SER A 79 11.22 8.12 6.63
C SER A 79 9.92 8.95 6.58
N GLU A 80 9.64 9.56 5.44
CA GLU A 80 8.42 10.35 5.26
C GLU A 80 7.16 9.49 5.21
N LEU A 81 7.17 8.38 4.48
CA LEU A 81 6.03 7.44 4.47
C LEU A 81 5.77 6.87 5.87
N LYS A 82 6.84 6.47 6.57
CA LYS A 82 6.76 6.03 7.96
C LYS A 82 6.07 7.06 8.84
N SER A 83 6.50 8.33 8.73
CA SER A 83 5.93 9.43 9.52
C SER A 83 4.46 9.68 9.16
N PHE A 84 4.11 9.61 7.88
CA PHE A 84 2.75 9.77 7.38
C PHE A 84 1.82 8.70 7.95
N TYR A 85 2.15 7.41 7.80
CA TYR A 85 1.28 6.32 8.24
C TYR A 85 1.15 6.21 9.75
N ARG A 86 2.23 6.49 10.50
CA ARG A 86 2.16 6.58 11.97
C ARG A 86 1.24 7.70 12.45
N LYS A 87 1.20 8.82 11.72
CA LYS A 87 0.38 9.98 12.10
C LYS A 87 -1.09 9.82 11.73
N TYR A 88 -1.36 9.36 10.51
CA TYR A 88 -2.70 9.44 9.93
C TYR A 88 -3.47 8.12 9.92
N GLY A 89 -2.78 6.97 9.88
CA GLY A 89 -3.42 5.66 9.98
C GLY A 89 -4.38 5.30 8.83
N TYR A 90 -4.29 5.99 7.69
CA TYR A 90 -5.03 5.64 6.47
C TYR A 90 -4.11 5.56 5.26
N ILE A 91 -4.57 4.85 4.24
CA ILE A 91 -3.91 4.71 2.94
C ILE A 91 -4.90 4.98 1.82
N LEU A 92 -4.42 5.66 0.77
CA LEU A 92 -5.15 5.80 -0.49
C LEU A 92 -4.61 4.77 -1.50
N ILE A 93 -5.44 3.78 -1.82
CA ILE A 93 -5.18 2.81 -2.90
C ILE A 93 -5.93 3.29 -4.13
N SER A 94 -5.23 3.42 -5.25
CA SER A 94 -5.80 3.80 -6.54
C SER A 94 -5.48 2.72 -7.57
N CYS A 95 -6.38 2.41 -8.49
CA CYS A 95 -6.07 1.51 -9.62
C CYS A 95 -6.84 1.90 -10.88
N LEU A 96 -6.35 1.49 -12.04
CA LEU A 96 -7.12 1.49 -13.29
C LEU A 96 -7.79 0.14 -13.48
N ARG A 97 -9.09 0.15 -13.80
CA ARG A 97 -9.87 -1.05 -14.10
C ARG A 97 -10.57 -0.91 -15.43
N GLU A 98 -10.69 -2.01 -16.18
CA GLU A 98 -11.58 -2.08 -17.34
C GLU A 98 -13.04 -2.20 -16.85
N GLU A 99 -13.95 -1.43 -17.44
CA GLU A 99 -15.37 -1.55 -17.15
C GLU A 99 -16.03 -2.59 -18.07
N VAL A 100 -16.44 -3.73 -17.51
CA VAL A 100 -16.97 -4.89 -18.25
C VAL A 100 -18.26 -4.57 -19.04
N LYS A 101 -18.95 -3.47 -18.72
CA LYS A 101 -20.28 -3.13 -19.28
C LYS A 101 -20.28 -2.01 -20.32
N ILE A 102 -19.21 -1.24 -20.47
CA ILE A 102 -19.16 -0.06 -21.35
C ILE A 102 -17.90 -0.16 -22.22
N LYS A 103 -18.03 0.08 -23.52
CA LYS A 103 -16.92 0.05 -24.49
C LYS A 103 -15.67 0.79 -23.96
N GLN A 104 -14.63 0.02 -23.62
CA GLN A 104 -13.20 0.37 -23.67
C GLN A 104 -12.73 1.67 -22.97
N ASP A 105 -13.30 2.05 -21.83
CA ASP A 105 -12.69 3.09 -20.99
C ASP A 105 -12.14 2.50 -19.69
N LEU A 106 -10.87 2.78 -19.40
CA LEU A 106 -10.24 2.48 -18.11
C LEU A 106 -10.80 3.43 -17.05
N VAL A 107 -11.47 2.88 -16.04
CA VAL A 107 -12.03 3.64 -14.93
C VAL A 107 -11.04 3.62 -13.76
N ARG A 108 -10.67 4.81 -13.29
CA ARG A 108 -9.90 4.95 -12.04
C ARG A 108 -10.81 4.65 -10.84
N ARG A 109 -10.37 3.74 -9.98
CA ARG A 109 -11.00 3.44 -8.70
C ARG A 109 -10.05 3.80 -7.56
N GLU A 110 -10.61 4.35 -6.51
CA GLU A 110 -9.86 4.84 -5.35
C GLU A 110 -10.55 4.42 -4.06
N TRP A 111 -9.76 3.99 -3.08
CA TRP A 111 -10.21 3.65 -1.74
C TRP A 111 -9.32 4.33 -0.71
N ILE A 112 -9.95 5.05 0.22
CA ILE A 112 -9.31 5.50 1.45
C ILE A 112 -9.72 4.50 2.53
N THR A 113 -8.75 3.79 3.08
CA THR A 113 -9.01 2.72 4.06
C THR A 113 -8.03 2.80 5.22
N PRO A 114 -8.43 2.39 6.45
CA PRO A 114 -7.51 2.29 7.56
C PRO A 114 -6.33 1.37 7.23
N VAL A 115 -5.13 1.74 7.69
CA VAL A 115 -3.93 0.93 7.53
C VAL A 115 -3.28 0.65 8.88
N LYS A 116 -2.94 -0.62 9.12
CA LYS A 116 -2.12 -1.00 10.27
C LYS A 116 -0.65 -0.83 9.93
N TYR A 117 0.06 -0.07 10.76
CA TYR A 117 1.48 0.15 10.60
C TYR A 117 2.28 -0.88 11.42
N TYR A 118 3.28 -1.49 10.80
CA TYR A 118 4.31 -2.26 11.50
C TYR A 118 5.71 -1.79 11.08
N GLU A 119 6.64 -1.88 12.03
CA GLU A 119 8.05 -1.54 11.77
C GLU A 119 8.69 -2.58 10.83
N ASP A 120 8.46 -3.85 11.14
CA ASP A 120 9.08 -4.97 10.44
C ASP A 120 8.13 -6.18 10.39
N TYR A 121 8.44 -7.10 9.48
CA TYR A 121 7.67 -8.32 9.26
C TYR A 121 7.56 -9.19 10.52
N VAL A 122 8.61 -9.26 11.33
CA VAL A 122 8.64 -10.09 12.55
C VAL A 122 7.62 -9.57 13.57
N THR A 123 7.54 -8.25 13.74
CA THR A 123 6.58 -7.58 14.61
C THR A 123 5.15 -7.84 14.15
N MET A 124 4.90 -7.75 12.83
CA MET A 124 3.58 -8.06 12.26
C MET A 124 3.15 -9.51 12.55
N VAL A 125 4.01 -10.49 12.24
CA VAL A 125 3.70 -11.91 12.46
C VAL A 125 3.45 -12.19 13.94
N ASN A 126 4.24 -11.61 14.85
CA ASN A 126 4.07 -11.77 16.28
C ASN A 126 2.75 -11.18 16.80
N ASP A 127 2.28 -10.07 16.23
CA ASP A 127 0.99 -9.49 16.59
C ASP A 127 -0.16 -10.35 16.08
N MET A 128 -0.10 -10.78 14.82
CA MET A 128 -1.11 -11.66 14.23
C MET A 128 -1.20 -13.02 14.93
N ALA A 129 -0.08 -13.59 15.36
CA ALA A 129 -0.04 -14.86 16.09
C ALA A 129 -0.65 -14.78 17.49
N LYS A 130 -0.77 -13.59 18.10
CA LYS A 130 -1.43 -13.41 19.41
C LYS A 130 -2.95 -13.28 19.32
N VAL A 131 -3.46 -13.02 18.11
CA VAL A 131 -4.89 -12.83 17.85
C VAL A 131 -5.56 -14.12 17.37
N GLY A 132 -4.78 -15.15 17.02
CA GLY A 132 -5.25 -16.51 16.68
C GLY A 132 -5.25 -17.44 17.90
#